data_AF-A0A853B2E7-F1
#
_entry.id   AF-A0A853B2E7-F1
#
_cell.length_a   1.000
_cell.length_b   1.000
_cell.length_c   1.000
_cell.angle_alpha   90.00
_cell.angle_beta   90.00
_cell.angle_gamma   90.00
#
_symmetry.space_group_name_H-M   'P 1'
#
loop_
_entity.id
_entity.type
_entity.pdbx_description
1 polymer ?
#
loop_
_entity_poly.entity_id
_entity_poly.type
_entity_poly.pdbx_seq_one_letter_code
_entity_poly.pdbx_strand_id
1 'polypeptide(L)'
;MWFAQPERFPVDLLAAMVAKVTGHELHIALVPQAVWRPDEAQSAFGRAVDAALARYHRPTRDEPTFVDVARLLTTPDEARFGWLSDTTTGVHRATLVAANAHFGVVAEREKQEVAVRMFQRDRLSKVLADALPQNVRKSPEPSLTVLRSEVRDAKQTELNGKRPSRAVMRADYLASLEPYFIAELHAEVRDQSGQPRQPRFPLRVYDNAEGRWTVLTKPHYDDHLLYFAPATASDVADRLDELRRELR
;
A
#
# COMPACT_ATOMS: atom_id res chain seq x y z
N MET A 1 8.53 22.72 -8.11
CA MET A 1 9.33 21.83 -7.28
C MET A 1 9.34 20.44 -7.89
N TRP A 2 10.53 19.95 -8.23
CA TRP A 2 10.77 18.55 -8.58
C TRP A 2 11.82 17.95 -7.64
N PHE A 3 11.59 16.73 -7.16
CA PHE A 3 12.53 16.01 -6.31
C PHE A 3 13.43 15.15 -7.21
N ALA A 4 14.65 15.63 -7.48
CA ALA A 4 15.62 14.90 -8.30
C ALA A 4 16.05 13.57 -7.65
N GLN A 5 16.02 13.52 -6.33
CA GLN A 5 16.20 12.33 -5.50
C GLN A 5 15.04 12.26 -4.48
N PRO A 6 14.76 11.10 -3.85
CA PRO A 6 13.77 11.03 -2.79
C PRO A 6 14.07 12.05 -1.68
N GLU A 7 13.16 12.99 -1.45
CA GLU A 7 13.25 13.97 -0.37
C GLU A 7 12.73 13.33 0.92
N ARG A 8 13.50 13.39 1.99
CA ARG A 8 13.19 12.73 3.26
C ARG A 8 12.67 13.73 4.28
N PHE A 9 11.61 13.35 4.97
CA PHE A 9 10.97 14.15 6.00
C PHE A 9 10.76 13.34 7.27
N PRO A 10 10.99 13.91 8.46
CA PRO A 10 10.36 13.39 9.67
C PRO A 10 8.83 13.36 9.47
N VAL A 11 8.18 12.23 9.76
CA VAL A 11 6.76 12.02 9.46
C VAL A 11 5.86 13.07 10.13
N ASP A 12 6.15 13.42 11.38
CA ASP A 12 5.40 14.44 12.12
C ASP A 12 5.54 15.82 11.48
N LEU A 13 6.75 16.15 11.02
CA LEU A 13 7.02 17.42 10.35
C LEU A 13 6.25 17.48 9.04
N LEU A 14 6.31 16.43 8.23
CA LEU A 14 5.55 16.34 6.98
C LEU A 14 4.05 16.45 7.23
N ALA A 15 3.53 15.73 8.23
CA ALA A 15 2.11 15.77 8.59
C ALA A 15 1.66 17.19 8.95
N ALA A 16 2.44 17.90 9.77
CA ALA A 16 2.12 19.27 10.17
C ALA A 16 2.26 20.28 9.02
N MET A 17 3.28 20.13 8.17
CA MET A 17 3.43 20.93 6.95
C MET A 17 2.23 20.77 6.01
N VAL A 18 1.82 19.52 5.79
CA VAL A 18 0.69 19.16 4.93
C VAL A 18 -0.61 19.69 5.52
N ALA A 19 -0.90 19.43 6.79
CA ALA A 19 -2.09 19.94 7.47
C ALA A 19 -2.19 21.46 7.43
N LYS A 20 -1.05 22.16 7.56
CA LYS A 20 -1.01 23.62 7.49
C LYS A 20 -1.39 24.18 6.10
N VAL A 21 -1.08 23.46 5.02
CA VAL A 21 -1.34 23.95 3.65
C VAL A 21 -2.62 23.40 3.03
N THR A 22 -3.10 22.23 3.46
CA THR A 22 -4.33 21.61 2.92
C THR A 22 -5.51 21.64 3.88
N GLY A 23 -5.27 21.79 5.19
CA GLY A 23 -6.29 21.58 6.22
C GLY A 23 -6.65 20.11 6.47
N HIS A 24 -5.91 19.17 5.87
CA HIS A 24 -6.16 17.73 5.96
C HIS A 24 -4.97 16.97 6.56
N GLU A 25 -5.25 15.83 7.19
CA GLU A 25 -4.23 14.90 7.63
C GLU A 25 -3.62 14.12 6.46
N LEU A 26 -2.43 13.56 6.67
CA LEU A 26 -1.83 12.62 5.72
C LEU A 26 -2.77 11.44 5.46
N HIS A 27 -2.67 10.89 4.25
CA HIS A 27 -3.35 9.65 3.87
C HIS A 27 -3.02 8.52 4.87
N ILE A 28 -3.98 7.63 5.14
CA ILE A 28 -3.90 6.58 6.19
C ILE A 28 -2.60 5.76 6.17
N ALA A 29 -2.03 5.50 4.98
CA ALA A 29 -0.75 4.81 4.83
C ALA A 29 0.44 5.54 5.50
N LEU A 30 0.38 6.88 5.59
CA LEU A 30 1.48 7.73 6.05
C LEU A 30 1.24 8.38 7.41
N VAL A 31 0.04 8.23 8.01
CA VAL A 31 -0.35 8.91 9.26
C VAL A 31 0.63 8.61 10.39
N PRO A 32 1.22 9.63 11.04
CA PRO A 32 2.10 9.42 12.19
C PRO A 32 1.35 8.88 13.40
N GLN A 33 2.09 8.35 14.38
CA GLN A 33 1.48 8.10 15.70
C GLN A 33 1.24 9.43 16.41
N ALA A 34 0.09 9.55 17.08
CA ALA A 34 -0.19 10.74 17.88
C ALA A 34 0.80 10.84 19.05
N VAL A 35 1.45 12.00 19.17
CA VAL A 35 2.41 12.29 20.24
C VAL A 35 1.95 13.51 21.01
N TRP A 36 1.82 13.37 22.33
CA TRP A 36 1.58 14.50 23.20
C TRP A 36 2.86 15.32 23.37
N ARG A 37 2.74 16.65 23.23
CA ARG A 37 3.85 17.60 23.35
C ARG A 37 3.50 18.67 24.39
N PRO A 38 4.42 19.03 25.30
CA PRO A 38 4.29 20.22 26.12
C PRO A 38 4.23 21.51 25.28
N ASP A 39 3.61 22.57 25.79
CA ASP A 39 3.35 23.82 25.05
C ASP A 39 4.61 24.47 24.44
N GLU A 40 5.73 24.44 25.15
CA GLU A 40 7.00 24.98 24.65
C GLU A 40 7.53 24.15 23.47
N ALA A 41 7.47 22.82 23.58
CA ALA A 41 7.85 21.91 22.50
C ALA A 41 6.91 22.04 21.30
N GLN A 42 5.61 22.26 21.53
CA GLN A 42 4.63 22.52 20.49
C GLN A 42 4.93 23.83 19.74
N SER A 43 5.30 24.89 20.48
CA SER A 43 5.66 26.18 19.90
C SER A 43 6.96 26.12 19.08
N ALA A 44 7.97 25.40 19.59
CA ALA A 44 9.21 25.17 18.85
C ALA A 44 8.97 24.34 17.58
N PHE A 45 8.13 23.31 17.67
CA PHE A 45 7.74 22.50 16.52
C PHE A 45 6.99 23.32 15.46
N GLY A 46 6.08 24.21 15.87
CA GLY A 46 5.40 25.13 14.96
C GLY A 46 6.37 26.02 14.15
N ARG A 47 7.41 26.56 14.81
CA ARG A 47 8.47 27.32 14.12
C ARG A 47 9.27 26.46 13.14
N ALA A 48 9.52 25.20 13.48
CA ALA A 48 10.22 24.27 12.58
C ALA A 48 9.37 23.95 11.33
N VAL A 49 8.04 23.82 11.48
CA VAL A 49 7.10 23.65 10.36
C VAL A 49 7.15 24.86 9.43
N ASP A 50 7.13 26.08 9.98
CA ASP A 50 7.20 27.32 9.19
C ASP A 50 8.52 27.44 8.42
N ALA A 51 9.63 27.17 9.09
CA ALA A 51 10.95 27.16 8.47
C ALA A 51 11.05 26.11 7.35
N ALA A 52 10.46 24.93 7.55
CA ALA A 52 10.45 23.87 6.54
C ALA A 52 9.59 24.25 5.31
N LEU A 53 8.40 24.82 5.52
CA LEU A 53 7.54 25.28 4.42
C LEU A 53 8.18 26.41 3.61
N ALA A 54 8.91 27.31 4.27
CA ALA A 54 9.60 28.42 3.60
C ALA A 54 10.61 27.94 2.53
N ARG A 55 11.20 26.74 2.72
CA ARG A 55 12.13 26.13 1.75
C ARG A 55 11.46 25.81 0.40
N TYR A 56 10.15 25.58 0.39
CA TYR A 56 9.40 25.14 -0.79
C TYR A 56 8.47 26.23 -1.36
N HIS A 57 8.59 27.47 -0.86
CA HIS A 57 7.71 28.59 -1.21
C HIS A 57 8.05 29.31 -2.52
N ARG A 58 9.05 28.83 -3.29
CA ARG A 58 9.45 29.43 -4.57
C ARG A 58 8.87 28.64 -5.74
N PRO A 59 7.71 29.03 -6.30
CA PRO A 59 7.23 28.42 -7.52
C PRO A 59 8.14 28.80 -8.68
N THR A 60 8.72 27.80 -9.34
CA THR A 60 9.17 27.91 -10.72
C THR A 60 7.96 27.68 -11.63
N ARG A 61 7.88 28.41 -12.76
CA ARG A 61 6.63 28.61 -13.53
C ARG A 61 5.97 27.32 -14.05
N ASP A 62 6.70 26.21 -14.11
CA ASP A 62 6.27 24.97 -14.75
C ASP A 62 6.38 23.72 -13.86
N GLU A 63 6.50 23.91 -12.55
CA GLU A 63 6.99 22.89 -11.64
C GLU A 63 6.03 22.74 -10.44
N PRO A 64 5.65 21.52 -10.02
CA PRO A 64 4.63 21.32 -8.97
C PRO A 64 4.91 22.12 -7.71
N THR A 65 3.90 22.73 -7.09
CA THR A 65 4.07 23.39 -5.80
C THR A 65 4.05 22.37 -4.66
N PHE A 66 4.51 22.77 -3.46
CA PHE A 66 4.33 21.92 -2.28
C PHE A 66 2.84 21.67 -1.99
N VAL A 67 1.94 22.62 -2.28
CA VAL A 67 0.49 22.43 -2.12
C VAL A 67 -0.02 21.32 -3.03
N ASP A 68 0.47 21.24 -4.27
CA ASP A 68 0.09 20.17 -5.21
C ASP A 68 0.56 18.80 -4.73
N VAL A 69 1.79 18.73 -4.20
CA VAL A 69 2.33 17.50 -3.58
C VAL A 69 1.52 17.15 -2.33
N ALA A 70 1.26 18.11 -1.45
CA ALA A 70 0.52 17.91 -0.21
C ALA A 70 -0.89 17.37 -0.47
N ARG A 71 -1.59 17.87 -1.50
CA ARG A 71 -2.91 17.34 -1.92
C ARG A 71 -2.86 15.86 -2.29
N LEU A 72 -1.82 15.43 -3.01
CA LEU A 72 -1.64 14.01 -3.35
C LEU A 72 -1.31 13.14 -2.13
N LEU A 73 -0.69 13.73 -1.10
CA LEU A 73 -0.37 13.04 0.16
C LEU A 73 -1.54 12.98 1.15
N THR A 74 -2.62 13.76 0.95
CA THR A 74 -3.81 13.76 1.82
C THR A 74 -5.01 13.12 1.16
N THR A 75 -5.47 13.69 0.06
CA THR A 75 -6.77 13.43 -0.54
C THR A 75 -6.64 13.27 -2.05
N PRO A 76 -5.89 12.26 -2.52
CA PRO A 76 -5.71 12.04 -3.95
C PRO A 76 -7.00 11.56 -4.61
N ASP A 77 -7.21 11.93 -5.88
CA ASP A 77 -8.34 11.45 -6.68
C ASP A 77 -8.24 9.95 -6.96
N GLU A 78 -7.03 9.47 -7.24
CA GLU A 78 -6.70 8.05 -7.35
C GLU A 78 -5.39 7.75 -6.60
N ALA A 79 -5.38 6.63 -5.89
CA ALA A 79 -4.19 6.15 -5.21
C ALA A 79 -4.06 4.62 -5.25
N ARG A 80 -2.83 4.16 -5.09
CA ARG A 80 -2.46 2.79 -4.73
C ARG A 80 -1.63 2.89 -3.48
N PHE A 81 -1.95 2.10 -2.47
CA PHE A 81 -1.18 2.12 -1.24
C PHE A 81 -1.13 0.74 -0.62
N GLY A 82 -0.24 0.55 0.34
CA GLY A 82 -0.19 -0.69 1.07
C GLY A 82 0.81 -0.69 2.21
N TRP A 83 0.74 -1.75 2.99
CA TRP A 83 1.67 -2.05 4.07
C TRP A 83 2.51 -3.26 3.66
N LEU A 84 3.83 -3.07 3.69
CA LEU A 84 4.84 -4.00 3.22
C LEU A 84 5.68 -4.40 4.44
N SER A 85 5.91 -5.71 4.59
CA SER A 85 6.62 -6.27 5.74
C SER A 85 7.63 -7.30 5.26
N ASP A 86 8.91 -7.02 5.50
CA ASP A 86 9.97 -8.02 5.42
C ASP A 86 10.07 -8.70 6.79
N THR A 87 9.64 -9.96 6.85
CA THR A 87 9.60 -10.71 8.11
C THR A 87 10.99 -11.20 8.52
N THR A 88 11.96 -11.24 7.59
CA THR A 88 13.33 -11.66 7.88
C THR A 88 14.14 -10.56 8.56
N THR A 89 13.93 -9.31 8.15
CA THR A 89 14.60 -8.14 8.74
C THR A 89 13.76 -7.43 9.81
N GLY A 90 12.46 -7.74 9.90
CA GLY A 90 11.51 -7.04 10.75
C GLY A 90 11.19 -5.62 10.27
N VAL A 91 11.55 -5.29 9.02
CA VAL A 91 11.32 -3.96 8.46
C VAL A 91 9.88 -3.86 7.97
N HIS A 92 9.17 -2.88 8.51
CA HIS A 92 7.80 -2.53 8.10
C HIS A 92 7.80 -1.18 7.40
N ARG A 93 7.14 -1.14 6.24
CA ARG A 93 6.99 0.06 5.42
C ARG A 93 5.55 0.25 5.03
N ALA A 94 5.16 1.50 4.87
CA ALA A 94 3.89 1.84 4.24
C ALA A 94 4.17 2.70 3.01
N THR A 95 3.54 2.37 1.89
CA THR A 95 3.77 3.04 0.61
C THR A 95 2.47 3.64 0.12
N LEU A 96 2.51 4.91 -0.27
CA LEU A 96 1.45 5.61 -0.99
C LEU A 96 1.96 5.99 -2.37
N VAL A 97 1.20 5.65 -3.40
CA VAL A 97 1.40 6.08 -4.77
C VAL A 97 0.14 6.80 -5.22
N ALA A 98 0.26 8.09 -5.49
CA ALA A 98 -0.86 8.93 -5.90
C ALA A 98 -0.46 9.78 -7.11
N ALA A 99 -1.42 10.12 -7.97
CA ALA A 99 -1.15 11.05 -9.07
C ALA A 99 -2.35 11.91 -9.41
N ASN A 100 -2.05 13.00 -10.13
CA ASN A 100 -3.01 13.81 -10.85
C ASN A 100 -2.68 13.77 -12.36
N ALA A 101 -3.33 14.63 -13.15
CA ALA A 101 -3.13 14.71 -14.60
C ALA A 101 -1.70 15.12 -15.03
N HIS A 102 -0.92 15.73 -14.13
CA HIS A 102 0.37 16.34 -14.45
C HIS A 102 1.55 15.51 -13.94
N PHE A 103 1.46 14.97 -12.72
CA PHE A 103 2.55 14.21 -12.09
C PHE A 103 2.01 13.25 -11.02
N GLY A 104 2.87 12.35 -10.57
CA GLY A 104 2.60 11.48 -9.42
C GLY A 104 3.67 11.56 -8.34
N VAL A 105 3.30 11.08 -7.15
CA VAL A 105 4.15 10.97 -5.97
C VAL A 105 4.16 9.53 -5.49
N VAL A 106 5.34 9.07 -5.08
CA VAL A 106 5.54 7.89 -4.23
C VAL A 106 6.04 8.38 -2.89
N ALA A 107 5.33 8.05 -1.84
CA ALA A 107 5.73 8.32 -0.47
C ALA A 107 5.87 6.99 0.27
N GLU A 108 7.07 6.72 0.77
CA GLU A 108 7.40 5.53 1.53
C GLU A 108 7.69 5.94 2.96
N ARG A 109 6.89 5.45 3.89
CA ARG A 109 7.11 5.60 5.31
C ARG A 109 7.85 4.38 5.85
N GLU A 110 8.97 4.62 6.51
CA GLU A 110 9.65 3.65 7.35
C GLU A 110 9.86 4.29 8.73
N LYS A 111 9.29 3.68 9.78
CA LYS A 111 9.34 4.20 11.15
C LYS A 111 8.80 5.65 11.23
N GLN A 112 9.69 6.61 11.52
CA GLN A 112 9.40 8.03 11.73
C GLN A 112 9.86 8.91 10.56
N GLU A 113 10.22 8.30 9.42
CA GLU A 113 10.66 9.01 8.23
C GLU A 113 9.73 8.67 7.05
N VAL A 114 9.47 9.67 6.21
CA VAL A 114 8.80 9.51 4.92
C VAL A 114 9.73 9.99 3.83
N ALA A 115 10.06 9.12 2.89
CA ALA A 115 10.75 9.47 1.66
C ALA A 115 9.72 9.74 0.56
N VAL A 116 9.74 10.94 -0.03
CA VAL A 116 8.83 11.35 -1.10
C VAL A 116 9.61 11.53 -2.40
N ARG A 117 9.16 10.87 -3.46
CA ARG A 117 9.72 11.00 -4.81
C ARG A 117 8.60 11.31 -5.80
N MET A 118 8.90 12.16 -6.78
CA MET A 118 7.98 12.43 -7.90
C MET A 118 8.27 11.54 -9.10
N PHE A 119 7.24 11.28 -9.91
CA PHE A 119 7.36 10.60 -11.19
C PHE A 119 6.42 11.20 -12.23
N GLN A 120 6.76 11.02 -13.51
CA GLN A 120 5.92 11.43 -14.63
C GLN A 120 5.27 10.20 -15.24
N ARG A 121 3.97 10.30 -15.56
CA ARG A 121 3.26 9.40 -16.48
C ARG A 121 3.59 7.91 -16.29
N ASP A 122 3.24 7.36 -15.14
CA ASP A 122 3.37 5.92 -14.88
C ASP A 122 2.07 5.33 -14.35
N ARG A 123 1.90 4.02 -14.50
CA ARG A 123 0.79 3.26 -13.92
C ARG A 123 0.99 3.18 -12.42
N LEU A 124 0.09 3.80 -11.64
CA LEU A 124 0.15 3.78 -10.16
C LEU A 124 0.40 2.37 -9.59
N SER A 125 -0.29 1.38 -10.16
CA SER A 125 -0.20 -0.02 -9.74
C SER A 125 1.17 -0.63 -10.03
N LYS A 126 1.81 -0.26 -11.14
CA LYS A 126 3.19 -0.67 -11.46
C LYS A 126 4.17 -0.06 -10.47
N VAL A 127 4.05 1.24 -10.24
CA VAL A 127 4.92 1.97 -9.30
C VAL A 127 4.82 1.41 -7.88
N LEU A 128 3.62 1.05 -7.41
CA LEU A 128 3.46 0.38 -6.11
C LEU A 128 4.04 -1.04 -6.12
N ALA A 129 3.82 -1.81 -7.19
CA ALA A 129 4.35 -3.16 -7.30
C ALA A 129 5.89 -3.19 -7.38
N ASP A 130 6.52 -2.13 -7.89
CA ASP A 130 7.97 -1.97 -7.92
C ASP A 130 8.57 -1.78 -6.50
N ALA A 131 7.75 -1.46 -5.49
CA ALA A 131 8.18 -1.42 -4.09
C ALA A 131 8.30 -2.82 -3.45
N LEU A 132 7.81 -3.87 -4.12
CA LEU A 132 7.97 -5.25 -3.67
C LEU A 132 9.41 -5.74 -3.89
N PRO A 133 9.86 -6.80 -3.18
CA PRO A 133 11.15 -7.42 -3.44
C PRO A 133 11.31 -7.78 -4.92
N GLN A 134 12.42 -7.34 -5.50
CA GLN A 134 12.75 -7.65 -6.89
C GLN A 134 13.40 -9.04 -6.96
N ASN A 135 13.26 -9.72 -8.11
CA ASN A 135 13.82 -11.06 -8.35
C ASN A 135 13.18 -12.23 -7.59
N VAL A 136 11.96 -12.06 -7.05
CA VAL A 136 11.19 -13.20 -6.54
C VAL A 136 10.64 -14.01 -7.71
N ARG A 137 10.90 -15.32 -7.71
CA ARG A 137 10.41 -16.22 -8.75
C ARG A 137 8.87 -16.32 -8.71
N LYS A 138 8.26 -16.36 -9.89
CA LYS A 138 6.88 -16.83 -10.03
C LYS A 138 6.85 -18.33 -9.79
N SER A 139 5.99 -18.80 -8.90
CA SER A 139 5.78 -20.23 -8.69
C SER A 139 5.28 -20.89 -9.99
N PRO A 140 5.76 -22.10 -10.35
CA PRO A 140 5.30 -22.82 -11.53
C PRO A 140 3.92 -23.48 -11.35
N GLU A 141 3.40 -23.49 -10.13
CA GLU A 141 2.10 -24.09 -9.80
C GLU A 141 0.94 -23.31 -10.43
N PRO A 142 -0.18 -23.97 -10.76
CA PRO A 142 -1.36 -23.29 -11.26
C PRO A 142 -2.03 -22.44 -10.17
N SER A 143 -2.81 -21.44 -10.60
CA SER A 143 -3.75 -20.75 -9.73
C SER A 143 -4.80 -21.73 -9.18
N LEU A 144 -5.28 -21.46 -7.97
CA LEU A 144 -6.32 -22.27 -7.33
C LEU A 144 -7.36 -21.39 -6.63
N THR A 145 -8.54 -21.95 -6.45
CA THR A 145 -9.67 -21.27 -5.80
C THR A 145 -10.31 -22.23 -4.81
N VAL A 146 -10.51 -21.76 -3.59
CA VAL A 146 -11.03 -22.56 -2.47
C VAL A 146 -11.92 -21.69 -1.60
N LEU A 147 -12.85 -22.31 -0.87
CA LEU A 147 -13.57 -21.61 0.18
C LEU A 147 -12.68 -21.47 1.41
N ARG A 148 -12.80 -20.33 2.11
CA ARG A 148 -12.04 -20.09 3.34
C ARG A 148 -12.40 -21.11 4.43
N SER A 149 -13.67 -21.49 4.56
CA SER A 149 -14.09 -22.53 5.50
C SER A 149 -13.42 -23.87 5.21
N GLU A 150 -13.33 -24.28 3.95
CA GLU A 150 -12.69 -25.55 3.56
C GLU A 150 -11.21 -25.60 3.97
N VAL A 151 -10.47 -24.50 3.81
CA VAL A 151 -9.07 -24.42 4.24
C VAL A 151 -8.96 -24.47 5.76
N ARG A 152 -9.79 -23.70 6.48
CA ARG A 152 -9.78 -23.69 7.95
C ARG A 152 -10.11 -25.06 8.54
N ASP A 153 -11.04 -25.78 7.91
CA ASP A 153 -11.57 -27.04 8.40
C ASP A 153 -10.82 -28.26 7.80
N ALA A 154 -9.76 -28.03 7.02
CA ALA A 154 -9.00 -29.08 6.33
C ALA A 154 -8.45 -30.14 7.30
N LYS A 155 -7.80 -29.71 8.39
CA LYS A 155 -7.26 -30.61 9.42
C LYS A 155 -8.35 -31.43 10.12
N GLN A 156 -9.49 -30.80 10.42
CA GLN A 156 -10.62 -31.49 11.04
C GLN A 156 -11.26 -32.51 10.08
N THR A 157 -11.32 -32.19 8.79
CA THR A 157 -11.85 -33.06 7.75
C THR A 157 -11.02 -34.35 7.63
N GLU A 158 -9.69 -34.22 7.67
CA GLU A 158 -8.77 -35.37 7.70
C GLU A 158 -8.96 -36.24 8.95
N LEU A 159 -9.10 -35.63 10.12
CA LEU A 159 -9.39 -36.35 11.37
C LEU A 159 -10.71 -37.12 11.31
N ASN A 160 -11.69 -36.62 10.55
CA ASN A 160 -12.97 -37.27 10.32
C ASN A 160 -12.91 -38.36 9.21
N GLY A 161 -11.72 -38.72 8.74
CA GLY A 161 -11.52 -39.77 7.73
C GLY A 161 -11.90 -39.36 6.30
N LYS A 162 -12.24 -38.08 6.06
CA LYS A 162 -12.48 -37.53 4.72
C LYS A 162 -11.22 -36.83 4.24
N ARG A 163 -10.84 -37.06 2.98
CA ARG A 163 -9.69 -36.36 2.39
C ARG A 163 -10.16 -35.02 1.79
N PRO A 164 -9.57 -33.87 2.18
CA PRO A 164 -9.83 -32.61 1.52
C PRO A 164 -9.46 -32.66 0.03
N SER A 165 -10.02 -31.74 -0.75
CA SER A 165 -9.66 -31.64 -2.17
C SER A 165 -8.18 -31.26 -2.33
N ARG A 166 -7.58 -31.59 -3.49
CA ARG A 166 -6.19 -31.23 -3.78
C ARG A 166 -5.95 -29.71 -3.71
N ALA A 167 -6.93 -28.91 -4.14
CA ALA A 167 -6.85 -27.45 -4.06
C ALA A 167 -6.84 -26.98 -2.59
N VAL A 168 -7.66 -27.57 -1.72
CA VAL A 168 -7.71 -27.24 -0.29
C VAL A 168 -6.41 -27.64 0.40
N MET A 169 -5.90 -28.86 0.18
CA MET A 169 -4.61 -29.28 0.73
C MET A 169 -3.46 -28.37 0.27
N ARG A 170 -3.47 -27.92 -1.00
CA ARG A 170 -2.43 -27.01 -1.50
C ARG A 170 -2.56 -25.61 -0.90
N ALA A 171 -3.78 -25.09 -0.73
CA ALA A 171 -4.02 -23.81 -0.09
C ALA A 171 -3.60 -23.83 1.40
N ASP A 172 -3.93 -24.91 2.14
CA ASP A 172 -3.50 -25.11 3.52
C ASP A 172 -1.96 -25.17 3.62
N TYR A 173 -1.32 -25.92 2.73
CA TYR A 173 0.15 -25.94 2.64
C TYR A 173 0.72 -24.53 2.40
N LEU A 174 0.23 -23.78 1.40
CA LEU A 174 0.69 -22.43 1.13
C LEU A 174 0.48 -21.48 2.32
N ALA A 175 -0.63 -21.63 3.05
CA ALA A 175 -0.92 -20.86 4.26
C ALA A 175 -0.03 -21.25 5.45
N SER A 176 0.51 -22.47 5.45
CA SER A 176 1.44 -22.95 6.48
C SER A 176 2.89 -22.53 6.26
N LEU A 177 3.24 -22.08 5.04
CA LEU A 177 4.59 -21.62 4.72
C LEU A 177 4.86 -20.29 5.42
N GLU A 178 6.01 -20.20 6.08
CA GLU A 178 6.51 -18.95 6.62
C GLU A 178 6.91 -18.02 5.46
N PRO A 179 6.21 -16.87 5.29
CA PRO A 179 6.61 -15.90 4.28
C PRO A 179 7.84 -15.14 4.77
N TYR A 180 8.80 -14.86 3.89
CA TYR A 180 9.89 -13.91 4.16
C TYR A 180 9.46 -12.46 3.86
N PHE A 181 8.37 -12.30 3.09
CA PHE A 181 7.80 -10.99 2.81
C PHE A 181 6.27 -11.08 2.67
N ILE A 182 5.58 -10.09 3.22
CA ILE A 182 4.12 -9.95 3.17
C ILE A 182 3.78 -8.54 2.72
N ALA A 183 2.79 -8.38 1.85
CA ALA A 183 2.17 -7.09 1.61
C ALA A 183 0.65 -7.15 1.57
N GLU A 184 0.02 -6.10 2.07
CA GLU A 184 -1.40 -5.84 1.88
C GLU A 184 -1.56 -4.57 1.05
N LEU A 185 -2.10 -4.71 -0.16
CA LEU A 185 -2.15 -3.65 -1.18
C LEU A 185 -3.60 -3.29 -1.51
N HIS A 186 -3.84 -2.01 -1.64
CA HIS A 186 -5.15 -1.40 -1.81
C HIS A 186 -5.18 -0.51 -3.05
N ALA A 187 -6.37 -0.41 -3.63
CA ALA A 187 -6.69 0.60 -4.64
C ALA A 187 -7.72 1.57 -4.07
N GLU A 188 -7.53 2.85 -4.33
CA GLU A 188 -8.45 3.91 -3.90
C GLU A 188 -8.79 4.82 -5.09
N VAL A 189 -10.07 5.21 -5.14
CA VAL A 189 -10.60 6.23 -6.04
C VAL A 189 -11.57 7.10 -5.24
N ARG A 190 -11.54 8.42 -5.40
CA ARG A 190 -12.55 9.30 -4.82
C ARG A 190 -13.79 9.37 -5.71
N ASP A 191 -14.96 9.30 -5.10
CA ASP A 191 -16.22 9.53 -5.78
C ASP A 191 -16.48 11.02 -6.02
N GLN A 192 -17.60 11.34 -6.69
CA GLN A 192 -17.98 12.72 -7.00
C GLN A 192 -18.26 13.57 -5.76
N SER A 193 -18.52 12.96 -4.60
CA SER A 193 -18.68 13.65 -3.31
C SER A 193 -17.36 13.85 -2.56
N GLY A 194 -16.25 13.40 -3.16
CA GLY A 194 -14.91 13.45 -2.58
C GLY A 194 -14.65 12.37 -1.55
N GLN A 195 -15.53 11.37 -1.39
CA GLN A 195 -15.33 10.27 -0.44
C GLN A 195 -14.44 9.18 -1.05
N PRO A 196 -13.46 8.65 -0.31
CA PRO A 196 -12.63 7.57 -0.80
C PRO A 196 -13.44 6.27 -0.90
N ARG A 197 -13.37 5.61 -2.05
CA ARG A 197 -13.88 4.26 -2.28
C ARG A 197 -12.71 3.30 -2.43
N GLN A 198 -12.81 2.17 -1.74
CA GLN A 198 -11.83 1.10 -1.75
C GLN A 198 -12.55 -0.25 -1.92
N PRO A 199 -11.91 -1.27 -2.54
CA PRO A 199 -12.49 -2.60 -2.59
C PRO A 199 -12.60 -3.13 -1.16
N ARG A 200 -13.64 -3.92 -0.89
CA ARG A 200 -13.86 -4.49 0.45
C ARG A 200 -12.67 -5.32 0.95
N PHE A 201 -11.97 -5.99 0.03
CA PHE A 201 -10.82 -6.82 0.35
C PHE A 201 -9.58 -6.34 -0.40
N PRO A 202 -8.44 -6.22 0.27
CA PRO A 202 -7.18 -5.90 -0.38
C PRO A 202 -6.64 -7.07 -1.19
N LEU A 203 -5.69 -6.76 -2.06
CA LEU A 203 -4.80 -7.74 -2.64
C LEU A 203 -3.69 -8.07 -1.64
N ARG A 204 -3.57 -9.33 -1.22
CA ARG A 204 -2.45 -9.78 -0.40
C ARG A 204 -1.37 -10.38 -1.27
N VAL A 205 -0.11 -10.12 -0.94
CA VAL A 205 1.06 -10.69 -1.57
C VAL A 205 1.88 -11.41 -0.50
N TYR A 206 2.30 -12.63 -0.80
CA TYR A 206 3.16 -13.43 0.04
C TYR A 206 4.33 -13.91 -0.79
N ASP A 207 5.55 -13.60 -0.36
CA ASP A 207 6.75 -14.19 -0.91
C ASP A 207 7.28 -15.22 0.09
N ASN A 208 7.38 -16.47 -0.36
CA ASN A 208 7.78 -17.60 0.46
C ASN A 208 8.71 -18.55 -0.33
N ALA A 209 9.02 -19.70 0.26
CA ALA A 209 9.91 -20.69 -0.36
C ALA A 209 9.44 -21.18 -1.75
N GLU A 210 8.15 -21.13 -2.05
CA GLU A 210 7.57 -21.52 -3.36
C GLU A 210 7.64 -20.37 -4.39
N GLY A 211 7.92 -19.15 -3.97
CA GLY A 211 7.91 -17.95 -4.80
C GLY A 211 6.85 -16.94 -4.36
N ARG A 212 6.50 -16.02 -5.25
CA ARG A 212 5.49 -14.99 -5.00
C ARG A 212 4.09 -15.49 -5.33
N TRP A 213 3.18 -15.28 -4.39
CA TRP A 213 1.76 -15.59 -4.50
C TRP A 213 0.92 -14.36 -4.19
N THR A 214 -0.15 -14.16 -4.96
CA THR A 214 -1.23 -13.25 -4.59
C THR A 214 -2.40 -14.02 -4.03
N VAL A 215 -3.09 -13.39 -3.07
CA VAL A 215 -4.34 -13.89 -2.51
C VAL A 215 -5.37 -12.77 -2.60
N LEU A 216 -6.41 -13.00 -3.39
CA LEU A 216 -7.59 -12.15 -3.45
C LEU A 216 -8.75 -12.83 -2.75
N THR A 217 -9.49 -12.09 -1.93
CA THR A 217 -10.68 -12.58 -1.23
C THR A 217 -11.93 -11.97 -1.85
N LYS A 218 -12.95 -12.79 -2.15
CA LYS A 218 -14.27 -12.29 -2.57
C LYS A 218 -15.38 -12.87 -1.68
N PRO A 219 -16.45 -12.12 -1.39
CA PRO A 219 -17.63 -12.69 -0.73
C PRO A 219 -18.21 -13.84 -1.55
N HIS A 220 -18.66 -14.90 -0.88
CA HIS A 220 -19.37 -16.02 -1.51
C HIS A 220 -20.40 -16.62 -0.54
N TYR A 221 -21.66 -16.22 -0.69
CA TYR A 221 -22.74 -16.53 0.27
C TYR A 221 -22.32 -16.15 1.71
N ASP A 222 -22.37 -17.09 2.65
CA ASP A 222 -21.97 -16.91 4.06
C ASP A 222 -20.48 -17.18 4.32
N ASP A 223 -19.68 -17.31 3.26
CA ASP A 223 -18.24 -17.55 3.32
C ASP A 223 -17.47 -16.62 2.35
N HIS A 224 -16.20 -16.92 2.13
CA HIS A 224 -15.31 -16.20 1.24
C HIS A 224 -14.59 -17.16 0.30
N LEU A 225 -14.55 -16.81 -0.98
CA LEU A 225 -13.67 -17.45 -1.95
C LEU A 225 -12.28 -16.83 -1.85
N LEU A 226 -11.27 -17.68 -1.73
CA LEU A 226 -9.86 -17.32 -1.77
C LEU A 226 -9.29 -17.72 -3.12
N TYR A 227 -8.79 -16.73 -3.86
CA TYR A 227 -8.13 -16.91 -5.14
C TYR A 227 -6.62 -16.78 -4.93
N PHE A 228 -5.92 -17.91 -5.02
CA PHE A 228 -4.46 -17.96 -4.96
C PHE A 228 -3.91 -17.99 -6.38
N ALA A 229 -2.98 -17.11 -6.69
CA ALA A 229 -2.31 -17.11 -7.99
C ALA A 229 -0.80 -16.86 -7.83
N PRO A 230 0.07 -17.64 -8.50
CA PRO A 230 1.48 -17.29 -8.58
C PRO A 230 1.63 -15.96 -9.32
N ALA A 231 2.56 -15.11 -8.92
CA ALA A 231 2.66 -13.77 -9.46
C ALA A 231 4.11 -13.27 -9.63
N THR A 232 4.31 -12.44 -10.66
CA THR A 232 5.40 -11.47 -10.76
C THR A 232 4.96 -10.13 -10.20
N ALA A 233 5.87 -9.14 -10.11
CA ALA A 233 5.48 -7.76 -9.82
C ALA A 233 4.48 -7.20 -10.86
N SER A 234 4.62 -7.57 -12.14
CA SER A 234 3.65 -7.15 -13.18
C SER A 234 2.27 -7.75 -12.94
N ASP A 235 2.19 -9.04 -12.58
CA ASP A 235 0.91 -9.68 -12.26
C ASP A 235 0.23 -8.98 -11.07
N VAL A 236 1.01 -8.56 -10.05
CA VAL A 236 0.49 -7.77 -8.92
C VAL A 236 -0.08 -6.43 -9.39
N ALA A 237 0.66 -5.71 -10.25
CA ALA A 237 0.22 -4.44 -10.80
C ALA A 237 -1.09 -4.58 -11.60
N ASP A 238 -1.22 -5.64 -12.40
CA ASP A 238 -2.42 -5.90 -13.18
C ASP A 238 -3.63 -6.21 -12.26
N ARG A 239 -3.43 -6.99 -11.18
CA ARG A 239 -4.48 -7.23 -10.17
C ARG A 239 -4.91 -5.97 -9.42
N LEU A 240 -3.97 -5.07 -9.12
CA LEU A 240 -4.31 -3.77 -8.53
C LEU A 240 -5.13 -2.89 -9.48
N ASP A 241 -4.87 -2.97 -10.78
CA ASP A 241 -5.67 -2.27 -11.78
C ASP A 241 -7.07 -2.90 -11.94
N GLU A 242 -7.20 -4.21 -11.82
CA GLU A 242 -8.49 -4.89 -11.74
C GLU A 242 -9.30 -4.41 -10.53
N LEU A 243 -8.70 -4.39 -9.34
CA LEU A 243 -9.33 -3.88 -8.12
C LEU A 243 -9.84 -2.44 -8.28
N ARG A 244 -9.04 -1.58 -8.92
CA ARG A 244 -9.49 -0.22 -9.23
C ARG A 244 -10.69 -0.18 -10.19
N ARG A 245 -10.77 -1.10 -11.15
CA ARG A 245 -11.89 -1.15 -12.11
C ARG A 245 -13.18 -1.55 -11.41
N GLU A 246 -13.12 -2.34 -10.34
CA GLU A 246 -14.29 -2.69 -9.51
C GLU A 246 -14.89 -1.47 -8.78
N LEU A 247 -14.17 -0.35 -8.70
CA LEU A 247 -14.63 0.89 -8.05
C LEU A 247 -15.34 1.87 -9.00
N ARG A 248 -15.27 1.63 -10.31
CA ARG A 248 -15.90 2.49 -11.32
C ARG A 248 -17.40 2.29 -11.38
#